data_AF-A0A2J8SYX2-F1
#
_entry.id   AF-A0A2J8SYX2-F1
#
_cell.length_a   1.000
_cell.length_b   1.000
_cell.length_c   1.000
_cell.angle_alpha   90.00
_cell.angle_beta   90.00
_cell.angle_gamma   90.00
#
_symmetry.space_group_name_H-M   'P 1'
#
loop_
_entity.id
_entity.type
_entity.pdbx_description
1 polymer ?
#
loop_
_entity_poly.entity_id
_entity_poly.type
_entity_poly.pdbx_seq_one_letter_code
_entity_poly.pdbx_strand_id
1 'polypeptide(L)'
;MNRIRIHVLPTNRGRITPVPRSQEPLSCAFTHRPCSQPRLEGQEFCIKHILEDKNAPFKQCSYISTKNGKRCPNAAPKPEKKDGVSFCAEHVRRNALALHAQMKKTNPGPMGETLLCQLSSYAKTELGSQTPESSRSEASRILDMLVSTQQKKWP
;
A
#
# COMPACT_ATOMS: atom_id res chain seq x y z
N MET A 1 -52.75 25.00 -8.33
CA MET A 1 -51.51 25.58 -7.77
C MET A 1 -51.35 25.11 -6.33
N ASN A 2 -50.58 24.05 -6.07
CA ASN A 2 -50.34 23.57 -4.71
C ASN A 2 -48.82 23.53 -4.52
N ARG A 3 -48.25 24.44 -3.71
CA ARG A 3 -46.80 24.52 -3.43
C ARG A 3 -46.51 23.87 -2.08
N ILE A 4 -45.77 22.78 -2.08
CA ILE A 4 -45.28 22.10 -0.87
C ILE A 4 -44.15 22.95 -0.28
N ARG A 5 -44.29 23.38 0.98
CA ARG A 5 -43.24 24.06 1.76
C ARG A 5 -42.44 23.03 2.55
N ILE A 6 -41.20 22.76 2.15
CA ILE A 6 -40.29 21.90 2.91
C ILE A 6 -39.60 22.77 3.97
N HIS A 7 -39.94 22.55 5.24
CA HIS A 7 -39.18 23.09 6.37
C HIS A 7 -37.94 22.22 6.58
N VAL A 8 -36.79 22.69 6.12
CA VAL A 8 -35.49 22.08 6.47
C VAL A 8 -35.15 22.53 7.89
N LEU A 9 -35.21 21.62 8.87
CA LEU A 9 -34.68 21.90 10.21
C LEU A 9 -33.17 22.22 10.10
N PRO A 10 -32.63 23.19 10.86
CA PRO A 10 -31.19 23.42 10.88
C PRO A 10 -30.52 22.18 11.46
N THR A 11 -29.84 21.41 10.62
CA THR A 11 -28.92 20.35 11.07
C THR A 11 -27.94 20.99 12.05
N ASN A 12 -27.91 20.42 13.24
CA ASN A 12 -27.01 20.79 14.31
C ASN A 12 -25.57 20.77 13.75
N ARG A 13 -24.99 21.95 13.51
CA ARG A 13 -23.56 22.10 13.25
C ARG A 13 -22.85 21.81 14.56
N GLY A 14 -22.69 20.51 14.82
CA GLY A 14 -21.80 20.00 15.84
C GLY A 14 -20.49 20.75 15.74
N ARG A 15 -20.07 21.30 16.89
CA ARG A 15 -18.79 21.98 17.08
C ARG A 15 -17.70 21.06 16.56
N ILE A 16 -17.24 21.32 15.33
CA ILE A 16 -16.00 20.79 14.80
C ILE A 16 -14.93 21.30 15.78
N THR A 17 -14.39 20.40 16.61
CA THR A 17 -13.10 20.66 17.23
C THR A 17 -12.17 21.13 16.12
N PRO A 18 -11.51 22.29 16.23
CA PRO A 18 -10.50 22.66 15.26
C PRO A 18 -9.48 21.52 15.25
N VAL A 19 -9.47 20.75 14.16
CA VAL A 19 -8.37 19.83 13.87
C VAL A 19 -7.11 20.68 14.02
N PRO A 20 -6.13 20.27 14.85
CA PRO A 20 -4.91 21.03 14.98
C PRO A 20 -4.39 21.24 13.56
N ARG A 21 -4.31 22.52 13.16
CA ARG A 21 -3.81 22.96 11.86
C ARG A 21 -2.61 22.07 11.55
N SER A 22 -2.72 21.22 10.53
CA SER A 22 -1.58 20.48 10.01
C SER A 22 -0.48 21.52 9.81
N GLN A 23 0.54 21.48 10.67
CA GLN A 23 1.58 22.50 10.69
C GLN A 23 2.08 22.62 9.25
N GLU A 24 2.03 23.82 8.69
CA GLU A 24 2.59 24.05 7.36
C GLU A 24 3.98 23.42 7.34
N PRO A 25 4.34 22.67 6.29
CA PRO A 25 5.64 22.00 6.22
C PRO A 25 6.72 23.08 6.34
N LEU A 26 7.26 23.20 7.56
CA LEU A 26 8.26 24.18 7.89
C LEU A 26 9.46 23.95 6.95
N SER A 27 9.94 25.01 6.32
CA SER A 27 11.10 24.94 5.45
C SER A 27 12.37 24.73 6.27
N CYS A 28 13.32 23.98 5.73
CA CYS A 28 14.62 23.73 6.32
C CYS A 28 15.26 24.99 6.93
N ALA A 29 15.70 24.91 8.18
CA ALA A 29 16.32 26.00 8.93
C ALA A 29 17.79 26.28 8.54
N PHE A 30 18.26 25.77 7.41
CA PHE A 30 19.64 25.95 6.99
C PHE A 30 19.93 27.44 6.69
N THR A 31 20.86 28.04 7.42
CA THR A 31 21.12 29.49 7.42
C THR A 31 22.15 29.93 6.38
N HIS A 32 23.07 29.05 5.99
CA HIS A 32 24.14 29.41 5.05
C HIS A 32 23.64 29.57 3.61
N ARG A 33 22.61 28.80 3.22
CA ARG A 33 21.87 28.99 1.96
C ARG A 33 20.38 28.76 2.20
N PRO A 34 19.49 29.60 1.66
CA PRO A 34 18.06 29.40 1.82
C PRO A 34 17.65 28.06 1.19
N CYS A 35 17.04 27.19 2.00
CA CYS A 35 16.60 25.87 1.59
C CYS A 35 15.08 25.76 1.78
N SER A 36 14.34 25.65 0.68
CA SER A 36 12.87 25.49 0.70
C SER A 36 12.40 24.05 0.87
N GLN A 37 13.33 23.11 1.12
CA GLN A 37 12.98 21.71 1.33
C GLN A 37 12.24 21.53 2.66
N PRO A 38 11.28 20.60 2.73
CA PRO A 38 10.53 20.34 3.96
C PRO A 38 11.46 19.82 5.05
N ARG A 39 11.23 20.26 6.28
CA ARG A 39 11.86 19.71 7.48
C ARG A 39 11.45 18.24 7.68
N LEU A 40 12.35 17.48 8.28
CA LEU A 40 12.02 16.16 8.79
C LEU A 40 11.19 16.28 10.07
N GLU A 41 10.35 15.28 10.34
CA GLU A 41 9.47 15.28 11.50
C GLU A 41 10.30 15.34 12.81
N GLY A 42 10.01 16.32 13.66
CA GLY A 42 10.74 16.58 14.90
C GLY A 42 12.17 17.12 14.72
N GLN A 43 12.54 17.58 13.52
CA GLN A 43 13.87 18.12 13.22
C GLN A 43 13.76 19.49 12.54
N GLU A 44 14.82 20.31 12.69
CA GLU A 44 14.86 21.66 12.11
C GLU A 44 15.35 21.70 10.65
N PHE A 45 15.87 20.58 10.14
CA PHE A 45 16.53 20.50 8.85
C PHE A 45 15.85 19.48 7.91
N CYS A 46 16.04 19.67 6.61
CA CYS A 46 15.62 18.70 5.59
C CYS A 46 16.58 17.50 5.53
N ILE A 47 16.19 16.44 4.81
CA ILE A 47 17.00 15.22 4.65
C ILE A 47 18.42 15.44 4.10
N LYS A 48 18.65 16.54 3.38
CA LYS A 48 19.98 16.89 2.84
C LYS A 48 20.88 17.55 3.88
N HIS A 49 20.32 18.42 4.73
CA HIS A 49 21.08 19.20 5.72
C HIS A 49 21.02 18.60 7.12
N ILE A 50 20.21 17.56 7.36
CA ILE A 50 20.11 16.90 8.66
C ILE A 50 21.46 16.35 9.17
N LEU A 51 22.42 16.09 8.28
CA LEU A 51 23.76 15.64 8.66
C LEU A 51 24.64 16.74 9.27
N GLU A 52 24.22 18.00 9.15
CA GLU A 52 24.90 19.13 9.78
C GLU A 52 24.51 19.29 11.25
N ASP A 53 23.32 18.80 11.62
CA ASP A 53 22.87 18.77 13.00
C ASP A 53 23.48 17.56 13.73
N LYS A 54 24.33 17.86 14.71
CA LYS A 54 24.98 16.84 15.55
C LYS A 54 24.02 16.20 16.56
N ASN A 55 22.94 16.88 16.90
CA ASN A 55 21.94 16.41 17.86
C ASN A 55 20.84 15.59 17.17
N ALA A 56 20.72 15.69 15.85
CA ALA A 56 19.76 14.92 15.09
C ALA A 56 20.08 13.41 15.18
N PRO A 57 19.05 12.55 15.30
CA PRO A 57 19.20 11.10 15.30
C PRO A 57 19.44 10.58 13.88
N PHE A 58 20.34 11.20 13.12
CA PHE A 58 20.70 10.83 11.76
C PHE A 58 22.22 10.72 11.63
N LYS A 59 22.67 9.72 10.87
CA LYS A 59 24.07 9.55 10.49
C LYS A 59 24.18 9.28 8.99
N GLN A 60 25.35 9.48 8.40
CA GLN A 60 25.55 9.14 6.99
C GLN A 60 25.28 7.65 6.75
N CYS A 61 24.60 7.35 5.65
CA CYS A 61 24.30 5.98 5.25
C CYS A 61 25.57 5.13 5.15
N SER A 62 25.54 3.96 5.78
CA SER A 62 26.68 3.04 5.84
C SER A 62 26.88 2.21 4.56
N TYR A 63 26.01 2.35 3.55
CA TYR A 63 26.16 1.65 2.28
C TYR A 63 27.37 2.16 1.50
N ILE A 64 28.19 1.23 1.00
CA ILE A 64 29.32 1.49 0.11
C ILE A 64 28.94 1.04 -1.29
N SER A 65 29.03 1.95 -2.26
CA SER A 65 28.74 1.63 -3.66
C SER A 65 29.78 0.65 -4.20
N THR A 66 29.33 -0.46 -4.78
CA THR A 66 30.19 -1.43 -5.46
C THR A 66 30.85 -0.85 -6.71
N LYS A 67 30.25 0.19 -7.31
CA LYS A 67 30.80 0.83 -8.52
C LYS A 67 31.96 1.77 -8.22
N ASN A 68 31.83 2.55 -7.15
CA ASN A 68 32.72 3.68 -6.88
C ASN A 68 33.51 3.54 -5.57
N GLY A 69 33.23 2.54 -4.74
CA GLY A 69 33.83 2.36 -3.40
C GLY A 69 33.49 3.47 -2.40
N LYS A 70 32.70 4.48 -2.79
CA LYS A 70 32.32 5.61 -1.94
C LYS A 70 31.07 5.29 -1.12
N ARG A 71 31.04 5.81 0.11
CA ARG A 71 29.85 5.76 0.98
C ARG A 71 28.73 6.61 0.40
N CYS A 72 27.49 6.15 0.59
CA CYS A 72 26.31 6.90 0.20
C CYS A 72 26.26 8.23 0.97
N PRO A 73 26.05 9.38 0.30
CA PRO A 73 25.99 10.68 0.96
C PRO A 73 24.66 10.93 1.70
N ASN A 74 23.66 10.07 1.52
CA ASN A 74 22.34 10.28 2.11
C ASN A 74 22.33 10.01 3.63
N ALA A 75 21.45 10.71 4.34
CA ALA A 75 21.22 10.47 5.76
C ALA A 75 20.45 9.18 6.02
N ALA A 76 20.79 8.52 7.12
CA ALA A 76 20.15 7.31 7.63
C ALA A 76 19.72 7.55 9.09
N PRO A 77 18.48 7.19 9.46
CA PRO A 77 18.01 7.34 10.84
C PRO A 77 18.82 6.41 11.76
N LYS A 78 19.22 6.94 12.91
CA LYS A 78 19.93 6.22 13.95
C LYS A 78 18.91 5.37 14.71
N PRO A 79 19.01 4.03 14.71
CA PRO A 79 18.17 3.21 15.55
C PRO A 79 18.50 3.50 17.02
N GLU A 80 17.47 3.60 17.87
CA GLU A 80 17.63 3.78 19.33
C GLU A 80 18.50 2.69 19.98
N LYS A 81 18.55 1.50 19.37
CA LYS A 81 19.39 0.39 19.82
C LYS A 81 20.78 0.51 19.21
N LYS A 82 21.75 0.77 20.11
CA LYS A 82 23.20 0.93 19.91
C LYS A 82 23.76 0.04 18.77
N ASP A 83 24.44 0.70 17.83
CA ASP A 83 25.46 0.13 16.94
C ASP A 83 25.04 -0.76 15.77
N GLY A 84 23.79 -0.64 15.31
CA GLY A 84 23.39 -1.18 14.01
C GLY A 84 23.94 -0.40 12.81
N VAL A 85 24.31 -1.11 11.73
CA VAL A 85 24.52 -0.53 10.40
C VAL A 85 23.22 0.16 9.97
N SER A 86 23.28 1.45 9.61
CA SER A 86 22.09 2.21 9.23
C SER A 86 22.14 2.57 7.76
N PHE A 87 21.04 2.34 7.07
CA PHE A 87 20.87 2.60 5.66
C PHE A 87 19.88 3.75 5.44
N CYS A 88 20.08 4.56 4.41
CA CYS A 88 19.07 5.52 3.98
C CYS A 88 17.85 4.76 3.42
N ALA A 89 16.69 5.42 3.34
CA ALA A 89 15.43 4.78 2.92
C ALA A 89 15.55 3.99 1.59
N GLU A 90 16.31 4.54 0.63
CA GLU A 90 16.59 3.87 -0.63
C GLU A 90 17.36 2.54 -0.45
N HIS A 91 18.40 2.55 0.38
CA HIS A 91 19.21 1.36 0.66
C HIS A 91 18.52 0.37 1.60
N VAL A 92 17.65 0.83 2.51
CA VAL A 92 16.77 -0.05 3.28
C VAL A 92 15.88 -0.85 2.34
N ARG A 93 15.21 -0.16 1.39
CA ARG A 93 14.35 -0.81 0.39
C ARG A 93 15.14 -1.78 -0.49
N ARG A 94 16.30 -1.37 -1.00
CA ARG A 94 17.15 -2.23 -1.84
C ARG A 94 17.65 -3.47 -1.07
N ASN A 95 18.05 -3.31 0.19
CA ASN A 95 18.49 -4.41 1.04
C ASN A 95 17.33 -5.37 1.33
N ALA A 96 16.14 -4.87 1.66
CA ALA A 96 14.95 -5.69 1.88
C ALA A 96 14.58 -6.53 0.65
N LEU A 97 14.64 -5.95 -0.55
CA LEU A 97 14.42 -6.68 -1.80
C LEU A 97 15.46 -7.77 -2.03
N ALA A 98 16.74 -7.49 -1.75
CA ALA A 98 17.81 -8.48 -1.87
C ALA A 98 17.61 -9.65 -0.89
N LEU A 99 17.26 -9.37 0.36
CA LEU A 99 16.93 -10.39 1.36
C LEU A 99 15.72 -11.23 0.93
N HIS A 100 14.64 -10.59 0.45
CA HIS A 100 13.48 -11.31 -0.08
C HIS A 100 13.83 -12.22 -1.26
N ALA A 101 14.70 -11.79 -2.16
CA ALA A 101 15.15 -12.60 -3.29
C ALA A 101 15.94 -13.84 -2.83
N GLN A 102 16.76 -13.70 -1.79
CA GLN A 102 17.48 -14.83 -1.20
C GLN A 102 16.53 -15.83 -0.53
N MET A 103 15.52 -15.34 0.21
CA MET A 103 14.53 -16.19 0.87
C MET A 103 13.65 -16.96 -0.14
N LYS A 104 13.32 -16.36 -1.28
CA LYS A 104 12.62 -17.06 -2.38
C LYS A 104 13.44 -18.20 -2.99
N LYS A 105 14.77 -18.12 -2.93
CA LYS A 105 15.67 -19.17 -3.43
C LYS A 105 15.82 -20.34 -2.44
N THR A 106 15.60 -20.11 -1.14
CA THR A 106 15.75 -21.13 -0.10
C THR A 106 14.46 -21.84 0.28
N ASN A 107 13.30 -21.44 -0.26
CA ASN A 107 12.06 -22.20 -0.08
C ASN A 107 11.02 -21.93 -1.19
N PRO A 108 10.95 -22.83 -2.16
CA PRO A 108 9.68 -23.42 -2.51
C PRO A 108 9.77 -24.90 -2.12
N GLY A 109 9.44 -25.20 -0.86
CA GLY A 109 9.07 -26.56 -0.55
C GLY A 109 7.88 -26.97 -1.43
N PRO A 110 7.75 -28.26 -1.80
CA PRO A 110 6.74 -28.75 -2.75
C PRO A 110 5.29 -28.36 -2.40
N MET A 111 5.02 -27.97 -1.15
CA MET A 111 3.72 -27.47 -0.69
C MET A 111 3.26 -26.17 -1.38
N GLY A 112 4.17 -25.21 -1.64
CA GLY A 112 3.78 -23.92 -2.20
C GLY A 112 3.36 -24.03 -3.67
N GLU A 113 4.09 -24.84 -4.41
CA GLU A 113 3.84 -25.14 -5.82
C GLU A 113 2.57 -25.98 -5.98
N THR A 114 2.37 -26.97 -5.09
CA THR A 114 1.16 -27.81 -5.07
C THR A 114 -0.10 -26.99 -4.77
N LEU A 115 -0.03 -26.07 -3.79
CA LEU A 115 -1.17 -25.19 -3.47
C LEU A 115 -1.52 -24.25 -4.63
N LEU A 116 -0.51 -23.68 -5.30
CA LEU A 116 -0.73 -22.87 -6.51
C LEU A 116 -1.31 -23.69 -7.66
N CYS A 117 -0.88 -24.95 -7.83
CA CYS A 117 -1.46 -25.88 -8.79
C CYS A 117 -2.93 -26.20 -8.48
N GLN A 118 -3.25 -26.45 -7.21
CA GLN A 118 -4.62 -26.68 -6.76
C GLN A 118 -5.51 -25.44 -6.95
N LEU A 119 -5.01 -24.25 -6.65
CA LEU A 119 -5.79 -23.01 -6.86
C LEU A 119 -5.99 -22.68 -8.34
N SER A 120 -4.99 -22.97 -9.19
CA SER A 120 -5.09 -22.72 -10.63
C SER A 120 -6.04 -23.69 -11.33
N SER A 121 -6.23 -24.92 -10.83
CA SER A 121 -7.27 -25.82 -11.35
C SER A 121 -8.68 -25.32 -11.01
N TYR A 122 -8.91 -24.73 -9.83
CA TYR A 122 -10.17 -24.05 -9.51
C TYR A 122 -10.41 -22.79 -10.34
N ALA A 123 -9.36 -22.07 -10.74
CA ALA A 123 -9.50 -20.90 -11.63
C ALA A 123 -9.80 -21.30 -13.09
N LYS A 124 -9.34 -22.48 -13.54
CA LYS A 124 -9.58 -22.99 -14.90
C LYS A 124 -10.94 -23.66 -15.08
N THR A 125 -11.62 -24.06 -14.01
CA THR A 125 -13.00 -24.55 -14.10
C THR A 125 -14.00 -23.47 -14.56
N GLU A 126 -13.61 -22.19 -14.55
CA GLU A 126 -14.41 -21.07 -15.10
C GLU A 126 -14.10 -20.76 -16.57
N LEU A 127 -13.25 -21.54 -17.25
CA LEU A 127 -13.03 -21.44 -18.70
C LEU A 127 -13.03 -22.84 -19.31
N GLY A 128 -14.17 -23.51 -19.14
CA GLY A 128 -14.41 -24.87 -19.61
C GLY A 128 -14.18 -25.04 -21.10
N SER A 129 -13.40 -26.07 -21.41
CA SER A 129 -13.50 -26.86 -22.63
C SER A 129 -14.97 -27.17 -22.93
N GLN A 130 -15.56 -26.45 -23.88
CA GLN A 130 -16.76 -26.87 -24.61
C GLN A 130 -16.24 -27.49 -25.92
N THR A 131 -16.57 -28.74 -26.24
CA THR A 131 -17.83 -29.16 -26.87
C THR A 131 -17.85 -30.71 -26.88
N PRO A 132 -19.00 -31.42 -26.88
CA PRO A 132 -20.14 -31.20 -27.78
C PRO A 132 -21.52 -31.16 -27.11
N GLU A 133 -22.36 -30.24 -27.62
CA GLU A 133 -23.82 -30.19 -27.52
C GLU A 133 -24.48 -30.03 -26.14
N SER A 134 -25.18 -28.89 -26.00
CA SER A 134 -26.20 -28.60 -24.99
C SER A 134 -25.72 -28.31 -23.57
N SER A 135 -24.92 -27.26 -23.43
CA SER A 135 -24.64 -26.60 -22.15
C SER A 135 -25.85 -25.78 -21.69
N ARG A 136 -26.82 -26.43 -21.04
CA ARG A 136 -27.81 -25.73 -20.20
C ARG A 136 -27.46 -26.01 -18.74
N SER A 137 -26.95 -24.98 -18.06
CA SER A 137 -26.68 -24.98 -16.61
C SER A 137 -27.88 -25.50 -15.81
N GLU A 138 -27.62 -26.17 -14.70
CA GLU A 138 -28.64 -26.74 -13.81
C GLU A 138 -29.67 -25.68 -13.34
N ALA A 139 -29.21 -24.44 -13.17
CA ALA A 139 -30.07 -23.28 -12.91
C ALA A 139 -31.08 -23.00 -14.03
N SER A 140 -30.69 -23.24 -15.29
CA SER A 140 -31.54 -23.09 -16.47
C SER A 140 -32.62 -24.18 -16.53
N ARG A 141 -32.29 -25.40 -16.11
CA ARG A 141 -33.25 -26.51 -15.99
C ARG A 141 -34.29 -26.24 -14.90
N ILE A 142 -33.87 -25.67 -13.78
CA ILE A 142 -34.78 -25.31 -12.67
C ILE A 142 -35.74 -24.18 -13.10
N LEU A 143 -35.24 -23.18 -13.85
CA LEU A 143 -36.06 -22.11 -14.42
C LEU A 143 -37.10 -22.64 -15.42
N ASP A 144 -36.73 -23.58 -16.30
CA ASP A 144 -37.67 -24.20 -17.26
C ASP A 144 -38.77 -25.02 -16.56
N MET A 145 -38.45 -25.71 -15.45
CA MET A 145 -39.46 -26.39 -14.63
C MET A 145 -40.40 -25.42 -13.89
N LEU A 146 -39.87 -24.29 -13.41
CA LEU A 146 -40.67 -23.25 -12.75
C LEU A 146 -41.58 -22.51 -13.74
N VAL A 147 -41.11 -22.25 -14.96
CA VAL A 147 -41.93 -21.67 -16.05
C VAL A 147 -43.03 -22.64 -16.48
N SER A 148 -42.72 -23.93 -16.63
CA SER A 148 -43.69 -24.95 -17.02
C SER A 148 -44.75 -25.23 -15.96
N THR A 149 -44.42 -25.05 -14.68
CA THR A 149 -45.39 -25.18 -13.58
C THR A 149 -46.28 -23.95 -13.46
N GLN A 150 -45.81 -22.77 -13.88
CA GLN A 150 -46.61 -21.55 -13.87
C GLN A 150 -47.62 -21.46 -15.03
N GLN A 151 -47.36 -22.11 -16.16
CA GLN A 151 -48.27 -22.15 -17.32
C GLN A 151 -49.53 -23.00 -17.10
N LYS A 152 -49.53 -23.92 -16.12
CA LYS A 152 -50.67 -24.83 -15.85
C LYS A 152 -51.67 -24.29 -14.83
N LYS A 153 -51.56 -23.02 -14.43
CA LYS A 153 -52.34 -22.47 -13.32
C LYS A 153 -53.12 -21.21 -13.66
N TRP A 154 -53.78 -21.13 -14.82
CA TRP A 154 -54.95 -20.26 -15.00
C TRP A 154 -55.91 -20.88 -16.03
N PRO A 155 -57.20 -21.07 -15.69
CA PRO A 155 -58.26 -21.44 -16.64
C PRO A 155 -58.63 -20.29 -17.60
#